data_AF-A0A0F2S7J8-F1
#
_entry.id   AF-A0A0F2S7J8-F1
#
_cell.length_a   1.000
_cell.length_b   1.000
_cell.length_c   1.000
_cell.angle_alpha   90.00
_cell.angle_beta   90.00
_cell.angle_gamma   90.00
#
_symmetry.space_group_name_H-M   'P 1'
#
loop_
_entity.id
_entity.type
_entity.pdbx_description
1 polymer ?
#
loop_
_entity_poly.entity_id
_entity_poly.type
_entity_poly.pdbx_seq_one_letter_code
_entity_poly.pdbx_strand_id
1 'polypeptide(L)' 'MEYQISHLNMLIEVTREKLVQLTNKRKSFTHPDVIELSQKLDRLLDEYQELQYNLANPHGWLYHNYSKLSS' A
#
# COMPACT_ATOMS: atom_id res chain seq x y z
N MET A 1 11.68 13.72 0.42
CA MET A 1 10.37 13.15 0.01
C MET A 1 10.54 12.10 -1.08
N GLU A 2 11.28 12.36 -2.16
CA GLU A 2 11.52 11.37 -3.22
C GLU A 2 12.11 10.04 -2.73
N TYR A 3 13.03 10.06 -1.75
CA TYR A 3 13.58 8.84 -1.16
C TYR A 3 12.51 7.95 -0.47
N GLN A 4 11.48 8.56 0.13
CA GLN A 4 10.41 7.81 0.81
C GLN A 4 9.49 7.12 -0.20
N ILE A 5 9.19 7.79 -1.33
CA ILE A 5 8.44 7.22 -2.45
C ILE A 5 9.18 6.03 -3.07
N SER A 6 10.48 6.19 -3.34
CA SER A 6 11.31 5.11 -3.89
C SER A 6 11.40 3.91 -2.96
N HIS A 7 11.53 4.15 -1.65
CA HIS A 7 11.54 3.09 -0.65
C HIS A 7 10.19 2.34 -0.57
N LEU A 8 9.06 3.06 -0.60
CA LEU A 8 7.73 2.45 -0.63
C LEU A 8 7.49 1.64 -1.90
N ASN A 9 7.89 2.14 -3.07
CA ASN A 9 7.80 1.39 -4.33
C ASN A 9 8.58 0.07 -4.24
N MET A 10 9.80 0.11 -3.72
CA MET A 10 10.61 -1.09 -3.51
C MET A 10 9.90 -2.10 -2.58
N LEU A 11 9.28 -1.64 -1.48
CA LEU A 11 8.53 -2.51 -0.57
C LEU A 11 7.27 -3.10 -1.22
N ILE A 12 6.57 -2.33 -2.07
CA ILE A 12 5.41 -2.80 -2.85
C ILE A 12 5.85 -3.89 -3.83
N GLU A 13 6.94 -3.68 -4.57
CA GLU A 13 7.46 -4.65 -5.53
C GLU A 13 7.87 -5.96 -4.86
N VAL A 14 8.63 -5.88 -3.77
CA VAL A 14 9.05 -7.07 -3.00
C VAL A 14 7.83 -7.82 -2.44
N THR A 15 6.80 -7.10 -1.98
CA THR A 15 5.60 -7.71 -1.43
C THR A 15 4.75 -8.37 -2.53
N ARG A 16 4.63 -7.75 -3.72
CA ARG A 16 4.00 -8.38 -4.89
C ARG A 16 4.74 -9.63 -5.33
N GLU A 17 6.07 -9.59 -5.39
CA GLU A 17 6.86 -10.77 -5.77
C GLU A 17 6.63 -11.94 -4.81
N LYS A 18 6.59 -11.67 -3.50
CA LYS A 18 6.26 -12.69 -2.48
C LYS A 18 4.86 -13.27 -2.67
N LEU A 19 3.86 -12.45 -2.97
CA LEU A 19 2.49 -12.94 -3.26
C LEU A 19 2.46 -13.83 -4.51
N VAL A 20 3.16 -13.44 -5.57
CA VAL A 20 3.30 -14.26 -6.79
C VAL A 20 3.98 -15.60 -6.47
N GLN A 21 5.03 -15.60 -5.66
CA GLN A 21 5.69 -16.84 -5.23
C GLN A 21 4.76 -17.75 -4.41
N LEU A 22 3.93 -17.20 -3.52
CA LEU A 22 2.96 -18.01 -2.76
C LEU A 22 1.85 -18.59 -3.66
N THR A 23 1.40 -17.79 -4.64
CA THR A 23 0.44 -18.24 -5.65
C THR A 23 1.03 -19.36 -6.51
N ASN A 24 2.30 -19.23 -6.93
CA ASN A 24 3.03 -20.26 -7.68
C ASN A 24 3.25 -21.55 -6.86
N LYS A 25 3.39 -21.44 -5.53
CA LYS A 25 3.44 -22.59 -4.62
C LYS A 25 2.08 -23.28 -4.42
N ARG A 26 1.05 -22.89 -5.20
CA ARG A 26 -0.34 -23.38 -5.09
C ARG A 26 -0.95 -23.20 -3.70
N LYS A 27 -0.46 -22.24 -2.91
CA LYS A 27 -1.20 -21.85 -1.70
C LYS A 27 -2.49 -21.21 -2.17
N SER A 28 -3.61 -21.71 -1.64
CA SER A 28 -4.93 -21.10 -1.87
C SER A 28 -4.91 -19.62 -1.50
N PHE A 29 -5.71 -18.79 -2.17
CA PHE A 29 -5.85 -17.37 -1.82
C PHE A 29 -6.36 -17.16 -0.38
N THR A 30 -6.94 -18.20 0.21
CA THR A 30 -7.37 -18.23 1.62
C THR A 30 -6.27 -18.62 2.60
N HIS A 31 -5.04 -18.86 2.14
CA HIS A 31 -3.93 -19.15 3.06
C HIS A 31 -3.66 -17.92 3.93
N PRO A 32 -3.45 -18.10 5.24
CA PRO A 32 -3.16 -17.00 6.15
C PRO A 32 -1.94 -16.17 5.69
N ASP A 33 -0.91 -16.81 5.13
CA ASP A 33 0.26 -16.08 4.58
C ASP A 33 -0.09 -15.18 3.39
N VAL A 34 -1.03 -15.62 2.54
CA VAL A 34 -1.47 -14.86 1.36
C VAL A 34 -2.35 -13.68 1.80
N ILE A 35 -3.22 -13.92 2.79
CA ILE A 35 -4.07 -12.89 3.40
C ILE A 35 -3.23 -11.83 4.11
N GLU A 36 -2.22 -12.23 4.89
CA GLU A 36 -1.35 -11.29 5.60
C GLU A 36 -0.55 -10.44 4.62
N LEU A 37 0.01 -11.04 3.57
CA LEU A 37 0.75 -10.31 2.55
C LEU A 37 -0.13 -9.42 1.68
N SER A 38 -1.38 -9.82 1.40
CA SER A 38 -2.32 -8.97 0.66
C SER A 38 -2.75 -7.77 1.49
N GLN A 39 -3.04 -7.95 2.78
CA GLN A 39 -3.31 -6.85 3.71
C GLN A 39 -2.10 -5.91 3.85
N LYS A 40 -0.89 -6.46 3.87
CA LYS A 40 0.34 -5.66 3.92
C LYS A 40 0.54 -4.85 2.64
N LEU A 41 0.27 -5.45 1.48
CA LEU A 41 0.34 -4.75 0.20
C LEU A 41 -0.68 -3.60 0.14
N ASP A 42 -1.90 -3.84 0.62
CA ASP A 42 -2.97 -2.84 0.66
C ASP A 42 -2.57 -1.61 1.49
N ARG A 43 -2.00 -1.83 2.68
CA ARG A 43 -1.47 -0.74 3.52
C ARG A 43 -0.36 0.05 2.83
N LEU A 44 0.59 -0.64 2.20
CA LEU A 44 1.70 0.02 1.50
C LEU A 44 1.20 0.86 0.31
N LEU A 45 0.15 0.41 -0.37
CA LEU A 45 -0.48 1.16 -1.46
C LEU A 45 -1.24 2.40 -0.94
N ASP A 46 -1.94 2.28 0.19
CA ASP A 46 -2.62 3.41 0.84
C ASP A 46 -1.61 4.49 1.26
N GLU A 47 -0.51 4.08 1.93
CA GLU A 47 0.58 4.99 2.31
C GLU A 47 1.24 5.65 1.09
N TYR A 48 1.46 4.89 0.01
CA TYR A 48 2.01 5.43 -1.23
C TYR A 48 1.07 6.44 -1.88
N GLN A 49 -0.23 6.14 -1.93
CA GLN A 49 -1.24 7.01 -2.48
C GLN A 49 -1.39 8.30 -1.66
N GLU A 50 -1.37 8.21 -0.33
CA GLU A 50 -1.39 9.37 0.56
C GLU A 50 -0.15 10.25 0.32
N LEU A 51 1.05 9.66 0.27
CA LEU A 51 2.28 10.40 -0.02
C LEU A 51 2.27 11.06 -1.41
N GLN A 52 1.77 10.38 -2.43
CA GLN A 52 1.60 10.94 -3.77
C GLN A 52 0.60 12.11 -3.78
N TYR A 53 -0.54 11.96 -3.10
CA TYR A 53 -1.54 13.01 -3.00
C TYR A 53 -0.99 14.25 -2.29
N ASN A 54 -0.22 14.05 -1.22
CA ASN A 54 0.39 15.12 -0.44
C ASN A 54 1.54 15.83 -1.18
N LEU A 55 2.26 15.12 -2.05
CA LEU A 55 3.23 15.72 -2.97
C LEU A 55 2.53 16.53 -4.08
N ALA A 56 1.48 15.97 -4.66
CA ALA A 56 0.74 16.60 -5.77
C ALA A 56 -0.11 17.79 -5.29
N ASN A 57 -0.49 17.80 -4.01
CA ASN A 57 -1.37 18.79 -3.42
C ASN A 57 -0.91 19.15 -2.00
N PRO A 58 0.02 20.12 -1.83
CA PRO A 58 0.54 20.50 -0.51
C PRO A 58 -0.53 21.06 0.45
N HIS A 59 -1.70 21.46 -0.06
CA HIS A 59 -2.88 21.87 0.73
C HIS A 59 -4.00 20.81 0.82
N GLY A 60 -3.80 19.61 0.23
CA GLY A 60 -4.81 18.55 0.17
C GLY A 60 -5.12 17.86 1.51
N TRP A 61 -4.18 17.92 2.46
CA TRP A 61 -4.34 17.38 3.83
C TRP A 61 -5.59 17.89 4.56
N LEU A 62 -6.10 19.07 4.20
CA LEU A 62 -7.33 19.60 4.79
C LEU A 62 -8.55 18.79 4.34
N TYR A 63 -8.67 18.42 3.06
CA TYR A 63 -9.88 17.80 2.52
C TYR A 63 -10.07 16.32 2.90
N HIS A 64 -8.98 15.56 3.04
CA HIS A 64 -9.06 14.14 3.40
C HIS A 64 -9.49 13.93 4.87
N ASN A 65 -9.07 14.83 5.77
CA ASN A 65 -9.38 14.73 7.19
C ASN A 65 -10.83 15.12 7.52
N TYR A 66 -11.41 16.11 6.82
CA TYR A 66 -12.84 16.43 6.96
C TYR A 66 -13.76 15.31 6.47
N SER A 67 -13.32 14.50 5.51
CA SER A 67 -14.14 13.40 4.96
C SER A 67 -14.24 12.19 5.91
N LYS A 68 -13.23 11.95 6.77
CA LYS A 68 -13.26 10.89 7.79
C LYS A 68 -13.93 11.31 9.12
N LEU A 69 -14.06 12.61 9.39
CA LEU A 69 -14.69 13.14 10.60
C LEU A 69 -16.20 13.36 10.49
N SER A 70 -16.77 13.22 9.28
CA SER A 70 -18.19 13.47 8.99
C SER A 70 -19.00 12.20 8.65
N SER A 71 -18.60 11.03 9.16
CA SER A 71 -19.38 9.79 9.00
C SER A 71 -19.47 8.98 10.29
#